data_AF-A0AAQ3NB25-F1
#
_entry.id   AF-A0AAQ3NB25-F1
#
_cell.length_a   1.000
_cell.length_b   1.000
_cell.length_c   1.000
_cell.angle_alpha   90.00
_cell.angle_beta   90.00
_cell.angle_gamma   90.00
#
_symmetry.space_group_name_H-M   'P 1'
#
loop_
_entity.id
_entity.type
_entity.pdbx_description
1 polymer ?
#
loop_
_entity_poly.entity_id
_entity_poly.type
_entity_poly.pdbx_seq_one_letter_code
_entity_poly.pdbx_strand_id
1 'polypeptide(L)'
;MGRTIKGTLLVNRKLFPRIIQFRHSMIKVEKDLSLNMQSINSLEVVNTNIKPNRTYLSKNLITLLKYGGVPNEFFKALLESNLEDANHVFSNKGVAFGASINNDTIDEYIAAEMILYGIPLDEPFLQYHLSILAREERRKLRGGKL
;
A
#
# COMPACT_ATOMS: atom_id res chain seq x y z
N MET A 1 -17.73 25.46 25.62
CA MET A 1 -17.32 24.21 24.92
C MET A 1 -16.28 24.51 23.84
N GLY A 2 -15.56 23.50 23.33
CA GLY A 2 -14.53 23.66 22.29
C GLY A 2 -15.09 23.59 20.85
N ARG A 3 -14.20 23.75 19.86
CA ARG A 3 -14.47 23.48 18.44
C ARG A 3 -13.82 22.15 18.06
N THR A 4 -14.49 21.32 17.27
CA THR A 4 -13.92 20.07 16.76
C THR A 4 -13.56 20.21 15.29
N ILE A 5 -12.32 19.86 14.95
CA ILE A 5 -11.78 19.95 13.59
C ILE A 5 -11.28 18.56 13.18
N LYS A 6 -11.68 18.08 12.00
CA LYS A 6 -11.25 16.80 11.44
C LYS A 6 -10.89 16.93 9.96
N GLY A 7 -9.72 16.44 9.59
CA GLY A 7 -9.28 16.34 8.21
C GLY A 7 -7.81 16.00 8.09
N THR A 8 -7.28 16.15 6.87
CA THR A 8 -5.86 15.90 6.56
C THR A 8 -5.07 17.20 6.67
N LEU A 9 -3.90 17.15 7.31
CA LEU A 9 -2.95 18.25 7.36
C LEU A 9 -1.77 17.96 6.42
N LEU A 10 -1.38 18.97 5.65
CA LEU A 10 -0.23 18.92 4.75
C LEU A 10 0.71 20.08 5.11
N VAL A 11 2.02 19.86 4.94
CA VAL A 11 3.02 20.90 5.20
C VAL A 11 2.90 21.99 4.15
N ASN A 12 2.62 23.23 4.60
CA ASN A 12 2.61 24.40 3.75
C ASN A 12 3.81 25.29 4.08
N ARG A 13 4.82 25.32 3.20
CA ARG A 13 6.05 26.09 3.37
C ARG A 13 5.87 27.62 3.27
N LYS A 14 4.68 28.09 2.87
CA LYS A 14 4.35 29.52 2.80
C LYS A 14 3.80 30.07 4.13
N LEU A 15 3.43 29.20 5.06
CA LEU A 15 2.94 29.63 6.38
C LEU A 15 4.11 29.91 7.32
N PHE A 16 3.89 30.83 8.25
CA PHE A 16 4.83 31.00 9.36
C PHE A 16 4.92 29.71 10.20
N PRO A 17 6.07 29.46 10.85
CA PRO A 17 6.26 28.29 11.70
C PRO A 17 5.16 28.18 12.77
N ARG A 18 4.77 26.94 13.09
CA ARG A 18 3.79 26.58 14.15
C ARG A 18 2.36 27.10 13.93
N ILE A 19 2.00 27.47 12.69
CA ILE A 19 0.62 27.81 12.32
C ILE A 19 -0.06 26.60 11.67
N ILE A 20 -1.26 26.28 12.14
CA ILE A 20 -2.17 25.33 11.49
C ILE A 20 -3.33 26.13 10.88
N GLN A 21 -3.45 26.06 9.57
CA GLN A 21 -4.59 26.62 8.84
C GLN A 21 -5.59 25.51 8.53
N PHE A 22 -6.86 25.69 8.90
CA PHE A 22 -7.95 24.77 8.58
C PHE A 22 -8.95 25.44 7.63
N ARG A 23 -9.68 24.62 6.87
CA ARG A 23 -10.80 25.05 6.01
C ARG A 23 -12.12 24.90 6.74
N HIS A 24 -13.13 25.67 6.33
CA HIS A 24 -14.46 25.60 6.94
C HIS A 24 -15.05 24.18 6.92
N SER A 25 -14.85 23.42 5.85
CA SER A 25 -15.30 22.02 5.73
C SER A 25 -14.68 21.04 6.73
N MET A 26 -13.55 21.40 7.37
CA MET A 26 -12.90 20.59 8.39
C MET A 26 -13.54 20.76 9.77
N ILE A 27 -14.32 21.84 9.98
CA ILE A 27 -15.02 22.07 11.24
C ILE A 27 -16.22 21.12 11.30
N LYS A 28 -16.31 20.30 12.34
CA LYS A 28 -17.40 19.34 12.54
C LYS A 28 -18.39 19.80 13.59
N VAL A 29 -17.90 20.56 14.57
CA VAL A 29 -18.71 21.14 15.64
C VAL A 29 -18.17 22.54 15.89
N GLU A 30 -19.05 23.52 15.78
CA GLU A 30 -18.71 24.90 16.10
C GLU A 30 -18.68 25.14 17.60
N LYS A 31 -17.97 26.19 18.00
CA LYS A 31 -17.92 26.58 19.41
C LYS A 31 -19.28 27.06 19.88
N ASP A 32 -19.81 26.44 20.93
CA ASP A 32 -20.98 26.96 21.63
C ASP A 32 -20.58 28.17 22.48
N LEU A 33 -21.14 29.35 22.13
CA LEU A 33 -20.88 30.63 22.78
C LEU A 33 -21.63 30.78 24.11
N SER A 34 -22.66 29.98 24.37
CA SER A 34 -23.43 30.04 25.62
C SER A 34 -22.71 29.40 26.82
N LEU A 35 -21.71 28.54 26.55
CA LEU A 35 -20.96 27.80 27.56
C LEU A 35 -19.54 28.35 27.73
N ASN A 36 -19.32 29.14 28.79
CA ASN A 36 -18.01 29.72 29.13
C ASN A 36 -17.12 28.74 29.91
N MET A 37 -16.76 27.62 29.26
CA MET A 37 -15.79 26.66 29.80
C MET A 37 -14.42 26.82 29.13
N GLN A 38 -13.36 26.68 29.91
CA GLN A 38 -11.99 26.69 29.40
C GLN A 38 -11.75 25.48 28.48
N SER A 39 -11.14 25.71 27.31
CA SER A 39 -10.75 24.65 26.36
C SER A 39 -9.26 24.73 26.08
N ILE A 40 -8.62 23.56 25.89
CA ILE A 40 -7.23 23.46 25.47
C ILE A 40 -7.20 23.11 23.97
N ASN A 41 -6.29 23.75 23.24
CA ASN A 41 -6.04 23.39 21.84
C ASN A 41 -4.99 22.27 21.81
N SER A 42 -5.39 21.10 21.34
CA SER A 42 -4.49 19.97 21.08
C SER A 42 -4.59 19.54 19.61
N LEU A 43 -3.52 18.95 19.10
CA LEU A 43 -3.51 18.28 17.80
C LEU A 43 -3.32 16.79 18.03
N GLU A 44 -4.29 16.00 17.59
CA GLU A 44 -4.22 14.53 17.63
C GLU A 44 -3.93 13.99 16.23
N VAL A 45 -2.87 13.21 16.10
CA VAL A 45 -2.45 12.62 14.82
C VAL A 45 -2.93 11.18 14.76
N VAL A 46 -3.92 10.91 13.89
CA VAL A 46 -4.48 9.57 13.71
C VAL A 46 -3.57 8.70 12.84
N ASN A 47 -3.02 9.26 11.77
CA ASN A 47 -2.08 8.57 10.89
C ASN A 47 -1.17 9.59 10.19
N THR A 48 -0.03 9.14 9.71
CA THR A 48 0.96 9.95 8.98
C THR A 48 1.16 9.41 7.57
N ASN A 49 1.88 10.17 6.74
CA ASN A 49 2.27 9.69 5.43
C ASN A 49 3.41 8.67 5.60
N ILE A 50 3.11 7.40 5.37
CA ILE A 50 4.05 6.28 5.41
C ILE A 50 4.34 5.85 3.97
N LYS A 51 5.52 5.28 3.71
CA LYS A 51 5.85 4.69 2.41
C LYS A 51 4.73 3.72 2.00
N PRO A 52 4.10 3.89 0.82
CA PRO A 52 3.00 3.03 0.41
C PRO A 52 3.52 1.63 0.12
N ASN A 53 2.78 0.64 0.61
CA ASN A 53 2.96 -0.75 0.20
C ASN A 53 2.52 -0.90 -1.27
N ARG A 54 2.94 -2.00 -1.90
CA ARG A 54 2.45 -2.36 -3.23
C ARG A 54 0.92 -2.41 -3.23
N THR A 55 0.32 -1.80 -4.25
CA THR A 55 -1.12 -1.84 -4.48
C THR A 55 -1.42 -2.75 -5.67
N TYR A 56 -2.66 -3.22 -5.74
CA TYR A 56 -3.09 -4.16 -6.76
C TYR A 56 -4.39 -3.66 -7.40
N LEU A 57 -4.58 -4.02 -8.65
CA LEU A 57 -5.80 -3.79 -9.39
C LEU A 57 -6.88 -4.77 -8.87
N SER A 58 -7.89 -4.22 -8.20
CA SER A 58 -9.00 -5.01 -7.62
C SER A 58 -10.06 -5.38 -8.67
N LYS A 59 -10.78 -6.48 -8.44
CA LYS A 59 -11.96 -6.88 -9.25
C LYS A 59 -12.98 -5.76 -9.46
N ASN A 60 -13.20 -4.92 -8.45
CA ASN A 60 -14.12 -3.79 -8.53
C ASN A 60 -13.62 -2.75 -9.53
N LEU A 61 -12.33 -2.41 -9.47
CA LEU A 61 -11.74 -1.44 -10.37
C LEU A 61 -11.66 -1.99 -11.81
N ILE A 62 -11.37 -3.29 -11.98
CA ILE A 62 -11.46 -3.97 -13.28
C ILE A 62 -12.86 -3.82 -13.88
N THR A 63 -13.90 -4.01 -13.08
CA THR A 63 -15.30 -3.89 -13.54
C THR A 63 -15.61 -2.46 -14.00
N LEU A 64 -15.17 -1.45 -13.25
CA LEU A 64 -15.35 -0.05 -13.60
C LEU A 64 -14.56 0.34 -14.85
N LEU A 65 -13.33 -0.13 -14.99
CA LEU A 65 -12.48 0.13 -16.15
C LEU A 65 -13.05 -0.53 -17.40
N LYS A 66 -13.55 -1.76 -17.29
CA LYS A 66 -14.28 -2.45 -18.36
C LYS A 66 -15.52 -1.67 -18.78
N TYR A 67 -16.31 -1.18 -17.82
CA TYR A 67 -17.45 -0.31 -18.11
C TYR A 67 -17.02 0.99 -18.83
N GLY A 68 -15.86 1.54 -18.45
CA GLY A 68 -15.22 2.67 -19.13
C GLY A 68 -14.61 2.38 -20.50
N GLY A 69 -14.74 1.15 -21.03
CA GLY A 69 -14.29 0.78 -22.36
C GLY A 69 -12.91 0.13 -22.45
N VAL A 70 -12.27 -0.21 -21.32
CA VAL A 70 -11.00 -0.96 -21.36
C VAL A 70 -11.26 -2.39 -21.87
N PRO A 71 -10.54 -2.86 -22.91
CA PRO A 71 -10.73 -4.19 -23.48
C PRO A 71 -10.47 -5.31 -22.47
N ASN A 72 -11.19 -6.43 -22.60
CA ASN A 72 -11.02 -7.58 -21.70
C ASN A 72 -9.62 -8.21 -21.84
N GLU A 73 -9.05 -8.12 -23.04
CA GLU A 73 -7.76 -8.64 -23.44
C GLU A 73 -6.64 -8.02 -22.62
N PHE A 74 -6.77 -6.73 -22.25
CA PHE A 74 -5.83 -6.05 -21.37
C PHE A 74 -5.74 -6.74 -19.99
N PHE A 75 -6.90 -7.03 -19.38
CA PHE A 75 -6.93 -7.67 -18.06
C PHE A 75 -6.49 -9.14 -18.14
N LYS A 76 -6.79 -9.84 -19.24
CA LYS A 76 -6.33 -11.21 -19.46
C LYS A 76 -4.80 -11.27 -19.59
N ALA A 77 -4.21 -10.40 -20.41
CA ALA A 77 -2.76 -10.33 -20.57
C ALA A 77 -2.06 -9.99 -19.24
N LEU A 78 -2.64 -9.07 -18.46
CA LEU A 78 -2.11 -8.76 -17.12
C LEU A 78 -2.18 -9.96 -16.18
N LEU A 79 -3.30 -10.70 -16.17
CA LEU A 79 -3.43 -11.91 -15.38
C LEU A 79 -2.44 -13.00 -15.82
N GLU A 80 -2.27 -13.22 -17.12
CA GLU A 80 -1.34 -14.20 -17.69
C GLU A 80 0.10 -13.88 -17.28
N SER A 81 0.54 -12.63 -17.43
CA SER A 81 1.87 -12.18 -17.01
C SER A 81 2.12 -12.38 -15.52
N ASN A 82 1.16 -12.04 -14.65
CA ASN A 82 1.31 -12.26 -13.21
C ASN A 82 1.32 -13.77 -12.84
N LEU A 83 0.58 -14.60 -13.57
CA LEU A 83 0.61 -16.06 -13.38
C LEU A 83 1.94 -16.66 -13.79
N GLU A 84 2.51 -16.17 -14.90
CA GLU A 84 3.83 -16.55 -15.38
C GLU A 84 4.89 -16.19 -14.32
N ASP A 85 4.91 -14.95 -13.84
CA ASP A 85 5.80 -14.52 -12.76
C ASP A 85 5.66 -15.41 -11.51
N ALA A 86 4.43 -15.72 -11.08
CA ALA A 86 4.20 -16.59 -9.93
C ALA A 86 4.72 -18.04 -10.13
N ASN A 87 4.88 -18.49 -11.37
CA ASN A 87 5.44 -19.81 -11.69
C ASN A 87 6.96 -19.78 -11.88
N HIS A 88 7.52 -18.63 -12.28
CA HIS A 88 8.95 -18.47 -12.53
C HIS A 88 9.77 -18.02 -11.32
N VAL A 89 9.15 -17.84 -10.14
CA VAL A 89 9.83 -17.48 -8.88
C VAL A 89 11.06 -18.37 -8.58
N PHE A 90 11.05 -19.65 -8.96
CA PHE A 90 12.17 -20.56 -8.69
C PHE A 90 13.23 -20.65 -9.79
N SER A 91 12.95 -20.11 -10.99
CA SER A 91 13.82 -20.28 -12.17
C SER A 91 14.39 -18.97 -12.69
N ASN A 92 13.78 -17.83 -12.34
CA ASN A 92 14.20 -16.51 -12.80
C ASN A 92 14.56 -15.62 -11.61
N LYS A 93 15.85 -15.22 -11.51
CA LYS A 93 16.35 -14.38 -10.41
C LYS A 93 15.63 -13.03 -10.32
N GLY A 94 15.27 -12.43 -11.44
CA GLY A 94 14.55 -11.15 -11.46
C GLY A 94 13.14 -11.28 -10.89
N VAL A 95 12.43 -12.34 -11.29
CA VAL A 95 11.09 -12.65 -10.79
C VAL A 95 11.12 -13.04 -9.32
N ALA A 96 12.10 -13.87 -8.91
CA ALA A 96 12.35 -14.24 -7.53
C ALA A 96 12.57 -12.99 -6.65
N PHE A 97 13.47 -12.11 -7.08
CA PHE A 97 13.77 -10.86 -6.38
C PHE A 97 12.54 -9.95 -6.29
N GLY A 98 11.80 -9.80 -7.39
CA GLY A 98 10.55 -9.04 -7.41
C GLY A 98 9.53 -9.58 -6.41
N ALA A 99 9.33 -10.90 -6.36
CA ALA A 99 8.45 -11.56 -5.41
C ALA A 99 8.87 -11.30 -3.95
N SER A 100 10.18 -11.34 -3.65
CA SER A 100 10.72 -11.07 -2.32
C SER A 100 10.50 -9.62 -1.87
N ILE A 101 10.73 -8.65 -2.76
CA ILE A 101 10.51 -7.23 -2.45
C ILE A 101 9.02 -6.90 -2.31
N ASN A 102 8.16 -7.53 -3.11
CA ASN A 102 6.70 -7.29 -3.07
C ASN A 102 6.02 -7.88 -1.81
N ASN A 103 6.73 -8.71 -1.06
CA ASN A 103 6.25 -9.41 0.13
C ASN A 103 7.24 -9.22 1.30
N ASP A 104 7.93 -8.09 1.30
CA ASP A 104 8.97 -7.75 2.27
C ASP A 104 8.55 -7.95 3.74
N THR A 105 7.28 -7.71 4.07
CA THR A 105 6.76 -7.95 5.43
C THR A 105 6.63 -9.42 5.82
N ILE A 106 6.59 -10.34 4.86
CA ILE A 106 6.38 -11.79 5.08
C ILE A 106 7.72 -12.49 5.28
N ASP A 107 8.73 -12.03 4.54
CA ASP A 107 10.04 -12.69 4.47
C ASP A 107 11.17 -11.89 5.12
N GLU A 108 10.85 -10.74 5.71
CA GLU A 108 11.80 -9.82 6.35
C GLU A 108 13.04 -9.54 5.47
N TYR A 109 12.84 -9.45 4.15
CA TYR A 109 13.87 -9.28 3.12
C TYR A 109 14.89 -10.43 2.96
N ILE A 110 14.76 -11.55 3.68
CA ILE A 110 15.73 -12.65 3.68
C ILE A 110 16.01 -13.14 2.25
N ALA A 111 14.99 -13.56 1.49
CA ALA A 111 15.19 -14.03 0.12
C ALA A 111 15.71 -12.93 -0.81
N ALA A 112 15.33 -11.66 -0.59
CA ALA A 112 15.83 -10.55 -1.40
C ALA A 112 17.34 -10.35 -1.18
N GLU A 113 17.80 -10.37 0.08
CA GLU A 113 19.22 -10.26 0.43
C GLU A 113 20.01 -11.45 -0.12
N MET A 114 19.52 -12.67 0.06
CA MET A 114 20.18 -13.87 -0.47
C MET A 114 20.39 -13.80 -1.98
N ILE A 115 19.38 -13.36 -2.74
CA ILE A 115 19.49 -13.18 -4.19
C ILE A 115 20.51 -12.09 -4.54
N LEU A 116 20.53 -10.97 -3.80
CA LEU A 116 21.50 -9.89 -4.00
C LEU A 116 22.94 -10.31 -3.71
N TYR A 117 23.16 -11.16 -2.72
CA TYR A 117 24.46 -11.78 -2.43
C TYR A 117 24.85 -12.87 -3.45
N GLY A 118 24.01 -13.12 -4.46
CA GLY A 118 24.30 -14.05 -5.53
C GLY A 118 24.02 -15.51 -5.19
N ILE A 119 23.32 -15.79 -4.08
CA ILE A 119 22.97 -17.15 -3.69
C ILE A 119 22.13 -17.81 -4.80
N PRO A 120 22.46 -19.05 -5.21
CA PRO A 120 21.71 -19.78 -6.23
C PRO A 120 20.25 -20.07 -5.81
N LEU A 121 19.32 -20.02 -6.77
CA LEU A 121 17.89 -20.25 -6.50
C LEU A 121 17.56 -21.71 -6.13
N ASP A 122 18.49 -22.63 -6.38
CA ASP A 122 18.42 -24.03 -5.97
C ASP A 122 18.95 -24.28 -4.55
N GLU A 123 19.42 -23.23 -3.85
CA GLU A 123 19.79 -23.33 -2.45
C GLU A 123 18.53 -23.65 -1.60
N PRO A 124 18.55 -24.73 -0.79
CA PRO A 124 17.35 -25.24 -0.12
C PRO A 124 16.65 -24.24 0.80
N PHE A 125 17.41 -23.42 1.53
CA PHE A 125 16.83 -22.43 2.43
C PHE A 125 16.13 -21.31 1.63
N LEU A 126 16.75 -20.80 0.57
CA LEU A 126 16.16 -19.85 -0.35
C LEU A 126 14.92 -20.43 -1.04
N GLN A 127 14.95 -21.69 -1.47
CA GLN A 127 13.77 -22.35 -2.05
C GLN A 127 12.59 -22.40 -1.08
N TYR A 128 12.85 -22.68 0.20
CA TYR A 128 11.80 -22.66 1.22
C TYR A 128 11.15 -21.27 1.33
N HIS A 129 11.95 -20.21 1.44
CA HIS A 129 11.44 -18.84 1.50
C HIS A 129 10.69 -18.43 0.22
N LEU A 130 11.24 -18.73 -0.96
CA LEU A 130 10.58 -18.51 -2.24
C LEU A 130 9.25 -19.27 -2.38
N SER A 131 9.12 -20.44 -1.74
CA SER A 131 7.85 -21.19 -1.75
C SER A 131 6.73 -20.51 -0.98
N ILE A 132 7.07 -19.85 0.13
CA ILE A 132 6.12 -19.04 0.92
C ILE A 132 5.66 -17.85 0.08
N LEU A 133 6.62 -17.17 -0.56
CA LEU A 133 6.38 -16.02 -1.44
C LEU A 133 5.50 -16.38 -2.64
N ALA A 134 5.82 -17.46 -3.35
CA ALA A 134 5.04 -17.93 -4.49
C ALA A 134 3.60 -18.32 -4.09
N ARG A 135 3.44 -18.94 -2.92
CA ARG A 135 2.12 -19.26 -2.37
C ARG A 135 1.32 -17.99 -2.06
N GLU A 136 1.97 -16.96 -1.56
CA GLU A 136 1.32 -15.68 -1.27
C GLU A 136 0.85 -14.97 -2.55
N GLU A 137 1.70 -14.88 -3.57
CA GLU A 137 1.32 -14.28 -4.86
C GLU A 137 0.13 -15.01 -5.49
N ARG A 138 0.16 -16.35 -5.48
CA ARG A 138 -0.98 -17.17 -5.93
C ARG A 138 -2.24 -16.92 -5.11
N ARG A 139 -2.13 -16.71 -3.78
CA ARG A 139 -3.26 -16.38 -2.92
C ARG A 139 -3.88 -15.03 -3.30
N LYS A 140 -3.06 -14.01 -3.55
CA LYS A 140 -3.50 -12.68 -3.99
C LYS A 140 -4.22 -12.74 -5.34
N LEU A 141 -3.65 -13.45 -6.31
CA LEU A 141 -4.26 -13.65 -7.64
C LEU A 141 -5.62 -14.34 -7.55
N ARG A 142 -5.76 -15.39 -6.72
CA ARG A 142 -7.07 -16.02 -6.45
C ARG A 142 -8.07 -15.05 -5.81
N GLY A 143 -7.58 -14.12 -4.98
CA GLY A 143 -8.35 -13.01 -4.45
C GLY A 143 -8.76 -11.95 -5.50
N GLY A 144 -8.24 -12.05 -6.74
CA GLY A 144 -8.38 -11.09 -7.84
C GLY A 144 -7.72 -9.76 -7.56
N LYS A 145 -6.51 -9.84 -7.03
CA LYS A 145 -5.54 -8.75 -6.99
C LYS A 145 -4.58 -8.97 -8.16
N LEU A 146 -4.69 -8.15 -9.21
CA LEU A 146 -3.78 -8.13 -10.36
C LEU A 146 -2.70 -7.06 -10.20
#